data_AF-A0A976NZD1-F1
#
_entry.id   AF-A0A976NZD1-F1
#
_cell.length_a   1.000
_cell.length_b   1.000
_cell.length_c   1.000
_cell.angle_alpha   90.00
_cell.angle_beta   90.00
_cell.angle_gamma   90.00
#
_symmetry.space_group_name_H-M   'P 1'
#
loop_
_entity.id
_entity.type
_entity.pdbx_description
1 polymer ?
#
loop_
_entity_poly.entity_id
_entity_poly.type
_entity_poly.pdbx_seq_one_letter_code
_entity_poly.pdbx_strand_id
1 'polypeptide(L)'
;MFYCKLIPNTDAVSEFMIYFCGSFPVRMAPLVVEALVQRFTNMRFNWATKTLQSFLEMVCWTSVTYATYSLYNDLLLALEVGTFVGAMMSVCDEIMLQLVRGLARVIRNQPGGGDLLQRIGFDVPKNGKAPTDGQEISLIKNLVFGYLGVVAIRSWWDNFNDVKYFALLTVCTGVAFVIIAEFFCLWLPTRRVGLTLQSRFTKVRQNWHENSVRSFLEMLCWTLSTIYMYYQLQDFWWAFQVGTLFAVGVSLCSGLDHLADIDTNLTDKPEYGVWEEHVLDDPYMTLAGRLIMIQQAVEAFGRVVEAEAINMYENFGE
;
A
#
# COMPACT_ATOMS: atom_id res chain seq x y z
N MET A 1 46.73 -33.58 31.27
CA MET A 1 45.95 -34.54 32.07
C MET A 1 44.91 -33.71 32.84
N PHE A 2 43.62 -34.07 32.79
CA PHE A 2 42.48 -33.46 33.52
C PHE A 2 41.53 -32.40 32.90
N TYR A 3 41.50 -32.14 31.58
CA TYR A 3 40.34 -31.41 30.99
C TYR A 3 39.79 -31.94 29.67
N CYS A 4 40.31 -33.05 29.13
CA CYS A 4 39.76 -33.69 27.93
C CYS A 4 39.07 -35.03 28.21
N LYS A 5 38.75 -35.31 29.48
CA LYS A 5 38.22 -36.62 29.92
C LYS A 5 36.87 -36.54 30.63
N LEU A 6 36.17 -35.40 30.49
CA LEU A 6 34.95 -35.11 31.24
C LEU A 6 33.88 -34.37 30.42
N ILE A 7 33.80 -34.65 29.11
CA ILE A 7 32.51 -34.60 28.44
C ILE A 7 32.28 -36.01 27.91
N PRO A 8 31.67 -36.89 28.73
CA PRO A 8 31.21 -38.17 28.25
C PRO A 8 30.10 -37.89 27.25
N ASN A 9 30.22 -38.43 26.04
CA ASN A 9 29.10 -38.77 25.15
C ASN A 9 27.90 -37.82 25.28
N THR A 10 28.01 -36.57 24.83
CA THR A 10 26.82 -35.70 24.75
C THR A 10 25.90 -36.31 23.71
N ASP A 11 24.88 -36.98 24.25
CA ASP A 11 24.00 -37.92 23.60
C ASP A 11 23.40 -37.35 22.32
N ALA A 12 23.17 -38.20 21.33
CA ALA A 12 22.42 -37.87 20.12
C ALA A 12 21.08 -37.16 20.42
N VAL A 13 20.53 -37.34 21.63
CA VAL A 13 19.37 -36.64 22.16
C VAL A 13 19.61 -35.14 22.35
N SER A 14 20.79 -34.73 22.83
CA SER A 14 21.16 -33.32 23.01
C SER A 14 21.35 -32.60 21.67
N GLU A 15 21.96 -33.28 20.70
CA GLU A 15 22.16 -32.77 19.34
C GLU A 15 20.84 -32.71 18.57
N PHE A 16 19.96 -33.71 18.73
CA PHE A 16 18.59 -33.70 18.23
C PHE A 16 17.74 -32.61 18.89
N MET A 17 17.87 -32.38 20.19
CA MET A 17 17.20 -31.28 20.90
C MET A 17 17.67 -29.92 20.40
N ILE A 18 18.96 -29.72 20.16
CA ILE A 18 19.48 -28.47 19.58
C ILE A 18 19.00 -28.29 18.14
N TYR A 19 18.95 -29.35 17.33
CA TYR A 19 18.42 -29.30 15.97
C TYR A 19 16.91 -29.04 15.94
N PHE A 20 16.17 -29.65 16.86
CA PHE A 20 14.74 -29.43 17.06
C PHE A 20 14.45 -28.00 17.54
N CYS A 21 15.16 -27.50 18.56
CA CYS A 21 15.07 -26.11 19.03
C CYS A 21 15.56 -25.09 17.97
N GLY A 22 16.49 -25.50 17.10
CA GLY A 22 16.95 -24.72 15.95
C GLY A 22 16.01 -24.78 14.75
N SER A 23 15.07 -25.72 14.73
CA SER A 23 14.19 -25.94 13.60
C SER A 23 13.22 -24.77 13.39
N PHE A 24 12.96 -24.46 12.13
CA PHE A 24 11.99 -23.44 11.73
C PHE A 24 10.64 -23.55 12.48
N PRO A 25 9.98 -24.72 12.59
CA PRO A 25 8.70 -24.81 13.28
C PRO A 25 8.79 -24.46 14.76
N VAL A 26 9.87 -24.83 15.46
CA VAL A 26 10.02 -24.50 16.90
C VAL A 26 10.33 -23.02 17.12
N ARG A 27 11.04 -22.38 16.18
CA ARG A 27 11.28 -20.92 16.22
C ARG A 27 10.03 -20.11 15.85
N MET A 28 9.22 -20.62 14.93
CA MET A 28 8.00 -19.94 14.47
C MET A 28 6.81 -20.18 15.39
N ALA A 29 6.73 -21.33 16.07
CA ALA A 29 5.64 -21.68 16.99
C ALA A 29 5.32 -20.58 18.03
N PRO A 30 6.28 -19.99 18.78
CA PRO A 30 5.97 -18.93 19.72
C PRO A 30 5.42 -17.68 19.03
N LEU A 31 5.93 -17.31 17.84
CA LEU A 31 5.44 -16.16 17.07
C LEU A 31 4.02 -16.38 16.57
N VAL A 32 3.70 -17.60 16.12
CA VAL A 32 2.35 -17.98 15.68
C VAL A 32 1.37 -17.93 16.84
N VAL A 33 1.76 -18.49 18.00
CA VAL A 33 0.93 -18.48 19.21
C VAL A 33 0.73 -17.05 19.72
N GLU A 34 1.79 -16.24 19.79
CA GLU A 34 1.69 -14.85 20.21
C GLU A 34 0.78 -14.05 19.27
N ALA A 35 0.94 -14.20 17.95
CA ALA A 35 0.09 -13.54 16.97
C ALA A 35 -1.38 -13.93 17.14
N LEU A 36 -1.70 -15.22 17.30
CA LEU A 36 -3.07 -15.69 17.49
C LEU A 36 -3.65 -15.20 18.83
N VAL A 37 -2.90 -15.33 19.93
CA VAL A 37 -3.35 -14.88 21.26
C VAL A 37 -3.62 -13.37 21.23
N GLN A 38 -2.73 -12.58 20.63
CA GLN A 38 -2.92 -11.14 20.49
C GLN A 38 -4.17 -10.80 19.64
N ARG A 39 -4.46 -11.59 18.60
CA ARG A 39 -5.64 -11.41 17.74
C ARG A 39 -6.94 -11.64 18.50
N PHE A 40 -7.01 -12.72 19.28
CA PHE A 40 -8.21 -13.07 20.04
C PHE A 40 -8.40 -12.19 21.30
N THR A 41 -7.34 -11.91 22.04
CA THR A 41 -7.44 -11.16 23.30
C THR A 41 -7.68 -9.67 23.10
N ASN A 42 -7.06 -9.07 22.09
CA ASN A 42 -7.09 -7.61 21.86
C ASN A 42 -7.93 -7.23 20.63
N MET A 43 -9.02 -7.95 20.37
CA MET A 43 -9.88 -7.74 19.19
C MET A 43 -10.26 -6.26 19.00
N ARG A 44 -10.76 -5.58 20.03
CA ARG A 44 -11.20 -4.17 19.93
C ARG A 44 -10.06 -3.22 19.55
N PHE A 45 -8.86 -3.46 20.08
CA PHE A 45 -7.68 -2.66 19.74
C PHE A 45 -7.24 -2.93 18.31
N ASN A 46 -7.23 -4.20 17.88
CA ASN A 46 -6.87 -4.59 16.52
C ASN A 46 -7.82 -3.98 15.48
N TRP A 47 -9.13 -3.93 15.76
CA TRP A 47 -10.09 -3.24 14.89
C TRP A 47 -9.86 -1.73 14.79
N ALA A 48 -9.39 -1.10 15.87
CA ALA A 48 -9.09 0.32 15.89
C ALA A 48 -7.77 0.66 15.17
N THR A 49 -6.74 -0.16 15.33
CA THR A 49 -5.39 0.13 14.80
C THR A 49 -5.10 -0.52 13.45
N LYS A 50 -5.64 -1.72 13.21
CA LYS A 50 -5.40 -2.58 12.03
C LYS A 50 -6.73 -2.94 11.36
N THR A 51 -7.54 -1.92 11.06
CA THR A 51 -8.92 -2.10 10.57
C THR A 51 -9.01 -2.88 9.26
N LEU A 52 -8.23 -2.50 8.22
CA LEU A 52 -8.23 -3.21 6.93
C LEU A 52 -7.88 -4.69 7.10
N GLN A 53 -6.85 -4.97 7.89
CA GLN A 53 -6.40 -6.33 8.14
C GLN A 53 -7.51 -7.15 8.83
N SER A 54 -8.07 -6.62 9.92
CA SER A 54 -9.14 -7.29 10.67
C SER A 54 -10.39 -7.51 9.79
N PHE A 55 -10.69 -6.56 8.89
CA PHE A 55 -11.76 -6.69 7.93
C PHE A 55 -11.52 -7.83 6.94
N LEU A 56 -10.34 -7.89 6.32
CA LEU A 56 -9.99 -8.95 5.37
C LEU A 56 -9.89 -10.32 6.04
N GLU A 57 -9.41 -10.40 7.29
CA GLU A 57 -9.44 -11.61 8.12
C GLU A 57 -10.88 -12.13 8.29
N MET A 58 -11.84 -11.23 8.59
CA MET A 58 -13.26 -11.60 8.71
C MET A 58 -13.90 -11.97 7.38
N VAL A 59 -13.60 -11.25 6.31
CA VAL A 59 -14.12 -11.58 4.97
C VAL A 59 -13.59 -12.94 4.53
N CYS A 60 -12.32 -13.23 4.75
CA CYS A 60 -11.73 -14.54 4.48
C CYS A 60 -12.40 -15.66 5.30
N TRP A 61 -12.56 -15.45 6.61
CA TRP A 61 -13.20 -16.43 7.48
C TRP A 61 -14.66 -16.71 7.04
N THR A 62 -15.45 -15.65 6.80
CA THR A 62 -16.86 -15.80 6.40
C THR A 62 -17.00 -16.40 5.00
N SER A 63 -16.17 -16.00 4.03
CA SER A 63 -16.25 -16.50 2.66
C SER A 63 -15.90 -17.97 2.57
N VAL A 64 -14.84 -18.42 3.24
CA VAL A 64 -14.41 -19.82 3.25
C VAL A 64 -15.39 -20.70 4.03
N THR A 65 -15.92 -20.22 5.14
CA THR A 65 -16.98 -20.92 5.89
C THR A 65 -18.22 -21.11 4.99
N TYR A 66 -18.65 -20.04 4.32
CA TYR A 66 -19.81 -20.09 3.43
C TYR A 66 -19.59 -21.02 2.23
N ALA A 67 -18.43 -20.92 1.58
CA ALA A 67 -18.02 -21.77 0.47
C ALA A 67 -18.02 -23.26 0.87
N THR A 68 -17.44 -23.58 2.02
CA THR A 68 -17.36 -24.95 2.53
C THR A 68 -18.76 -25.48 2.87
N TYR A 69 -19.60 -24.67 3.52
CA TYR A 69 -20.98 -25.04 3.79
C TYR A 69 -21.78 -25.26 2.51
N SER A 70 -21.62 -24.41 1.50
CA SER A 70 -22.32 -24.54 0.22
C SER A 70 -21.98 -25.82 -0.54
N LEU A 71 -20.78 -26.38 -0.37
CA LEU A 71 -20.33 -27.58 -1.08
C LEU A 71 -20.58 -28.87 -0.31
N TYR A 72 -20.38 -28.86 1.02
CA TYR A 72 -20.47 -30.07 1.84
C TYR A 72 -21.77 -30.15 2.66
N ASN A 73 -22.51 -29.05 2.77
CA ASN A 73 -23.76 -28.93 3.54
C ASN A 73 -23.64 -29.38 5.01
N ASP A 74 -22.43 -29.29 5.57
CA ASP A 74 -22.11 -29.59 6.96
C ASP A 74 -21.58 -28.33 7.64
N LEU A 75 -22.32 -27.87 8.65
CA LEU A 75 -22.00 -26.65 9.39
C LEU A 75 -20.74 -26.81 10.26
N LEU A 76 -20.53 -27.98 10.87
CA LEU A 76 -19.40 -28.22 11.76
C LEU A 76 -18.09 -28.23 10.96
N LEU A 77 -18.08 -28.97 9.84
CA LEU A 77 -16.94 -28.98 8.93
C LEU A 77 -16.66 -27.57 8.38
N ALA A 78 -17.70 -26.83 8.00
CA ALA A 78 -17.56 -25.48 7.48
C ALA A 78 -16.93 -24.52 8.49
N LEU A 79 -17.35 -24.58 9.76
CA LEU A 79 -16.77 -23.77 10.84
C LEU A 79 -15.33 -24.19 11.14
N GLU A 80 -15.01 -25.48 11.16
CA GLU A 80 -13.66 -25.97 11.39
C GLU A 80 -12.69 -25.51 10.29
N VAL A 81 -13.06 -25.71 9.02
CA VAL A 81 -12.24 -25.28 7.88
C VAL A 81 -12.14 -23.76 7.84
N GLY A 82 -13.24 -23.04 8.04
CA GLY A 82 -13.26 -21.59 8.08
C GLY A 82 -12.35 -21.04 9.17
N THR A 83 -12.46 -21.53 10.40
CA THR A 83 -11.61 -21.09 11.53
C THR A 83 -10.14 -21.40 11.30
N PHE A 84 -9.80 -22.58 10.75
CA PHE A 84 -8.42 -22.93 10.42
C PHE A 84 -7.84 -21.96 9.37
N VAL A 85 -8.59 -21.66 8.31
CA VAL A 85 -8.13 -20.75 7.24
C VAL A 85 -8.06 -19.30 7.73
N GLY A 86 -9.03 -18.85 8.54
CA GLY A 86 -8.99 -17.51 9.16
C GLY A 86 -7.81 -17.33 10.13
N ALA A 87 -7.48 -18.37 10.90
CA ALA A 87 -6.28 -18.39 11.74
C ALA A 87 -5.00 -18.34 10.90
N MET A 88 -4.94 -19.12 9.80
CA MET A 88 -3.83 -19.09 8.86
C MET A 88 -3.63 -17.69 8.27
N MET A 89 -4.70 -17.03 7.80
CA MET A 89 -4.67 -15.66 7.31
C MET A 89 -4.08 -14.69 8.32
N SER A 90 -4.58 -14.74 9.57
CA SER A 90 -4.15 -13.84 10.65
C SER A 90 -2.65 -13.98 10.96
N VAL A 91 -2.14 -15.22 10.91
CA VAL A 91 -0.72 -15.53 11.13
C VAL A 91 0.13 -15.11 9.93
N CYS A 92 -0.30 -15.42 8.71
CA CYS A 92 0.39 -15.05 7.48
C CYS A 92 0.55 -13.53 7.36
N ASP A 93 -0.49 -12.75 7.65
CA ASP A 93 -0.42 -11.29 7.59
C ASP A 93 0.61 -10.73 8.57
N GLU A 94 0.62 -11.20 9.82
CA GLU A 94 1.53 -10.66 10.83
C GLU A 94 2.99 -11.00 10.49
N ILE A 95 3.26 -12.24 10.05
CA ILE A 95 4.61 -12.66 9.63
C ILE A 95 5.06 -11.85 8.42
N MET A 96 4.20 -11.68 7.41
CA MET A 96 4.57 -10.96 6.19
C MET A 96 4.77 -9.47 6.47
N LEU A 97 3.94 -8.85 7.30
CA LEU A 97 4.12 -7.46 7.72
C LEU A 97 5.43 -7.29 8.50
N GLN A 98 5.76 -8.22 9.40
CA GLN A 98 7.05 -8.19 10.12
C GLN A 98 8.23 -8.32 9.17
N LEU A 99 8.14 -9.20 8.17
CA LEU A 99 9.16 -9.39 7.15
C LEU A 99 9.35 -8.13 6.32
N VAL A 100 8.26 -7.54 5.80
CA VAL A 100 8.29 -6.30 5.02
C VAL A 100 8.87 -5.14 5.83
N ARG A 101 8.45 -4.99 7.09
CA ARG A 101 9.02 -3.99 8.02
C ARG A 101 10.49 -4.25 8.32
N GLY A 102 10.89 -5.51 8.44
CA GLY A 102 12.28 -5.93 8.61
C GLY A 102 13.14 -5.52 7.43
N LEU A 103 12.70 -5.84 6.21
CA LEU A 103 13.37 -5.44 4.96
C LEU A 103 13.47 -3.91 4.85
N ALA A 104 12.39 -3.18 5.13
CA ALA A 104 12.39 -1.72 5.11
C ALA A 104 13.43 -1.13 6.10
N ARG A 105 13.57 -1.71 7.29
CA ARG A 105 14.61 -1.30 8.26
C ARG A 105 16.01 -1.60 7.75
N VAL A 106 16.22 -2.76 7.13
CA VAL A 106 17.53 -3.13 6.57
C VAL A 106 17.94 -2.14 5.47
N ILE A 107 17.03 -1.85 4.53
CA ILE A 107 17.28 -0.89 3.44
C ILE A 107 17.58 0.50 4.02
N ARG A 108 16.83 0.94 5.03
CA ARG A 108 17.07 2.23 5.70
C ARG A 108 18.44 2.31 6.39
N ASN A 109 18.90 1.20 6.98
CA ASN A 109 20.15 1.17 7.73
C ASN A 109 21.40 1.05 6.82
N GLN A 110 21.24 0.86 5.51
CA GLN A 110 22.36 0.90 4.57
C GLN A 110 22.82 2.35 4.32
N PRO A 111 24.13 2.58 4.13
CA PRO A 111 24.66 3.91 3.84
C PRO A 111 24.05 4.44 2.51
N GLY A 112 23.38 5.59 2.56
CA GLY A 112 22.67 6.18 1.42
C GLY A 112 21.28 5.59 1.12
N GLY A 113 20.83 4.57 1.85
CA GLY A 113 19.53 3.93 1.63
C GLY A 113 18.33 4.81 1.98
N GLY A 114 18.46 5.65 3.02
CA GLY A 114 17.45 6.65 3.38
C GLY A 114 17.23 7.71 2.29
N ASP A 115 18.33 8.21 1.71
CA ASP A 115 18.26 9.22 0.65
C ASP A 115 17.68 8.65 -0.64
N LEU A 116 18.00 7.39 -0.96
CA LEU A 116 17.41 6.68 -2.11
C LEU A 116 15.90 6.45 -1.92
N LEU A 117 15.47 6.02 -0.73
CA LEU A 117 14.05 5.87 -0.40
C LEU A 117 13.31 7.21 -0.51
N GLN A 118 13.91 8.30 -0.01
CA GLN A 118 13.33 9.63 -0.14
C GLN A 118 13.24 10.07 -1.61
N ARG A 119 14.26 9.77 -2.43
CA ARG A 119 14.27 10.08 -3.87
C ARG A 119 13.21 9.31 -4.65
N ILE A 120 12.92 8.06 -4.26
CA ILE A 120 11.83 7.25 -4.82
C ILE A 120 10.45 7.73 -4.33
N GLY A 121 10.43 8.63 -3.34
CA GLY A 121 9.21 9.22 -2.80
C GLY A 121 8.63 8.42 -1.64
N PHE A 122 9.40 7.61 -0.92
CA PHE A 122 8.96 7.07 0.36
C PHE A 122 9.09 8.09 1.47
N ASP A 123 8.12 8.08 2.39
CA ASP A 123 8.20 8.87 3.60
C ASP A 123 9.18 8.23 4.59
N VAL A 124 10.41 8.75 4.63
CA VAL A 124 11.44 8.34 5.57
C VAL A 124 11.60 9.44 6.63
N PRO A 125 11.14 9.21 7.87
CA PRO A 125 11.24 10.23 8.91
C PRO A 125 12.70 10.44 9.31
N LYS A 126 13.20 11.67 9.14
CA LYS A 126 14.60 12.04 9.41
C LYS A 126 14.99 12.01 10.90
N ASN A 127 14.02 12.10 11.82
CA ASN A 127 14.27 12.31 13.26
C ASN A 127 13.86 11.14 14.17
N GLY A 128 13.83 9.90 13.67
CA GLY A 128 13.50 8.73 14.50
C GLY A 128 12.05 8.67 15.02
N LYS A 129 11.22 9.67 14.72
CA LYS A 129 9.76 9.53 14.80
C LYS A 129 9.36 8.41 13.85
N ALA A 130 8.51 7.49 14.28
CA ALA A 130 7.99 6.45 13.39
C ALA A 130 7.37 7.12 12.14
N PRO A 131 7.42 6.48 10.95
CA PRO A 131 6.64 6.95 9.79
C PRO A 131 5.23 7.22 10.30
N THR A 132 4.62 8.36 9.96
CA THR A 132 3.28 8.71 10.45
C THR A 132 2.41 7.48 10.19
N ASP A 133 2.01 6.80 11.26
CA ASP A 133 1.23 5.58 11.17
C ASP A 133 0.04 5.97 10.29
N GLY A 134 -0.16 5.30 9.16
CA GLY A 134 -1.04 5.74 8.06
C GLY A 134 -2.53 5.87 8.41
N GLN A 135 -2.85 6.01 9.69
CA GLN A 135 -4.12 6.33 10.32
C GLN A 135 -4.81 7.52 9.66
N GLU A 136 -4.06 8.50 9.15
CA GLU A 136 -4.63 9.66 8.43
C GLU A 136 -5.40 9.24 7.17
N ILE A 137 -5.01 8.14 6.52
CA ILE A 137 -5.60 7.63 5.26
C ILE A 137 -6.42 6.37 5.53
N SER A 138 -6.67 6.07 6.81
CA SER A 138 -7.28 4.79 7.21
C SER A 138 -8.63 4.56 6.54
N LEU A 139 -9.46 5.60 6.40
CA LEU A 139 -10.80 5.47 5.82
C LEU A 139 -10.77 5.09 4.34
N ILE A 140 -10.06 5.85 3.50
CA ILE A 140 -10.02 5.56 2.06
C ILE A 140 -9.24 4.27 1.77
N LYS A 141 -8.19 3.98 2.56
CA LYS A 141 -7.45 2.72 2.50
C LYS A 141 -8.37 1.53 2.76
N ASN A 142 -9.11 1.56 3.87
CA ASN A 142 -10.03 0.50 4.26
C ASN A 142 -11.13 0.31 3.22
N LEU A 143 -11.67 1.40 2.69
CA LEU A 143 -12.76 1.35 1.70
C LEU A 143 -12.30 0.75 0.38
N VAL A 144 -11.19 1.23 -0.19
CA VAL A 144 -10.71 0.78 -1.50
C VAL A 144 -10.22 -0.67 -1.43
N PHE A 145 -9.31 -0.98 -0.52
CA PHE A 145 -8.74 -2.32 -0.42
C PHE A 145 -9.70 -3.34 0.18
N GLY A 146 -10.62 -2.91 1.06
CA GLY A 146 -11.69 -3.76 1.55
C GLY A 146 -12.65 -4.15 0.43
N TYR A 147 -13.08 -3.18 -0.40
CA TYR A 147 -13.91 -3.45 -1.56
C TYR A 147 -13.22 -4.35 -2.58
N LEU A 148 -11.97 -4.04 -2.96
CA LEU A 148 -11.18 -4.87 -3.88
C LEU A 148 -10.98 -6.30 -3.33
N GLY A 149 -10.79 -6.44 -2.01
CA GLY A 149 -10.74 -7.73 -1.34
C GLY A 149 -12.01 -8.56 -1.54
N VAL A 150 -13.18 -7.96 -1.29
CA VAL A 150 -14.48 -8.64 -1.47
C VAL A 150 -14.72 -9.00 -2.94
N VAL A 151 -14.43 -8.08 -3.87
CA VAL A 151 -14.59 -8.33 -5.32
C VAL A 151 -13.67 -9.45 -5.80
N ALA A 152 -12.41 -9.46 -5.36
CA ALA A 152 -11.47 -10.50 -5.70
C ALA A 152 -11.93 -11.86 -5.17
N ILE A 153 -12.37 -11.95 -3.91
CA ILE A 153 -12.91 -13.18 -3.31
C ILE A 153 -14.13 -13.68 -4.07
N ARG A 154 -15.06 -12.80 -4.44
CA ARG A 154 -16.20 -13.16 -5.29
C ARG A 154 -15.73 -13.72 -6.63
N SER A 155 -14.80 -13.04 -7.29
CA SER A 155 -14.25 -13.50 -8.57
C SER A 155 -13.55 -14.85 -8.45
N TRP A 156 -12.84 -15.12 -7.34
CA TRP A 156 -12.22 -16.41 -7.09
C TRP A 156 -13.26 -17.50 -6.94
N TRP A 157 -14.36 -17.25 -6.21
CA TRP A 157 -15.44 -18.22 -6.06
C TRP A 157 -16.11 -18.55 -7.40
N ASP A 158 -16.39 -17.54 -8.22
CA ASP A 158 -17.03 -17.72 -9.52
C ASP A 158 -16.16 -18.55 -10.49
N ASN A 159 -14.83 -18.53 -10.33
CA ASN A 159 -13.88 -19.25 -11.19
C ASN A 159 -13.40 -20.59 -10.62
N PHE A 160 -13.30 -20.73 -9.30
CA PHE A 160 -12.71 -21.89 -8.62
C PHE A 160 -13.71 -22.51 -7.63
N ASN A 161 -14.39 -23.57 -8.07
CA ASN A 161 -15.37 -24.31 -7.27
C ASN A 161 -14.75 -25.36 -6.31
N ASP A 162 -13.44 -25.28 -6.05
CA ASP A 162 -12.74 -26.15 -5.08
C ASP A 162 -12.29 -25.32 -3.87
N VAL A 163 -12.78 -25.72 -2.70
CA VAL A 163 -12.53 -25.07 -1.41
C VAL A 163 -11.04 -24.90 -1.13
N LYS A 164 -10.19 -25.86 -1.53
CA LYS A 164 -8.76 -25.81 -1.22
C LYS A 164 -8.07 -24.67 -1.94
N TYR A 165 -8.29 -24.56 -3.25
CA TYR A 165 -7.72 -23.48 -4.06
C TYR A 165 -8.35 -22.14 -3.71
N PHE A 166 -9.66 -22.11 -3.46
CA PHE A 166 -10.38 -20.92 -3.03
C PHE A 166 -9.83 -20.37 -1.70
N ALA A 167 -9.64 -21.23 -0.69
CA ALA A 167 -9.09 -20.86 0.60
C ALA A 167 -7.67 -20.30 0.47
N LEU A 168 -6.79 -20.98 -0.27
CA LEU A 168 -5.40 -20.55 -0.46
C LEU A 168 -5.34 -19.20 -1.19
N LEU A 169 -6.08 -19.04 -2.30
CA LEU A 169 -6.11 -17.79 -3.05
C LEU A 169 -6.69 -16.64 -2.22
N THR A 170 -7.72 -16.92 -1.40
CA THR A 170 -8.32 -15.92 -0.50
C THR A 170 -7.30 -15.43 0.53
N VAL A 171 -6.55 -16.34 1.16
CA VAL A 171 -5.47 -15.98 2.10
C VAL A 171 -4.39 -15.17 1.40
N CYS A 172 -3.87 -15.64 0.27
CA CYS A 172 -2.83 -14.92 -0.48
C CYS A 172 -3.28 -13.53 -0.94
N THR A 173 -4.54 -13.41 -1.38
CA THR A 173 -5.12 -12.13 -1.84
C THR A 173 -5.27 -11.16 -0.68
N GLY A 174 -5.77 -11.63 0.47
CA GLY A 174 -5.88 -10.81 1.67
C GLY A 174 -4.52 -10.26 2.11
N VAL A 175 -3.52 -11.14 2.22
CA VAL A 175 -2.14 -10.77 2.58
C VAL A 175 -1.56 -9.76 1.60
N ALA A 176 -1.71 -10.01 0.31
CA ALA A 176 -1.23 -9.11 -0.73
C ALA A 176 -1.87 -7.73 -0.62
N PHE A 177 -3.18 -7.64 -0.42
CA PHE A 177 -3.85 -6.35 -0.29
C PHE A 177 -3.46 -5.59 0.97
N VAL A 178 -3.26 -6.27 2.11
CA VAL A 178 -2.74 -5.62 3.32
C VAL A 178 -1.34 -5.03 3.07
N ILE A 179 -0.44 -5.79 2.45
CA ILE A 179 0.93 -5.33 2.15
C ILE A 179 0.90 -4.16 1.16
N ILE A 180 0.14 -4.27 0.06
CA ILE A 180 0.04 -3.23 -0.96
C ILE A 180 -0.57 -1.96 -0.36
N ALA A 181 -1.59 -2.09 0.51
CA ALA A 181 -2.20 -0.95 1.17
C ALA A 181 -1.23 -0.21 2.09
N GLU A 182 -0.44 -0.94 2.89
CA GLU A 182 0.60 -0.35 3.73
C GLU A 182 1.69 0.31 2.88
N PHE A 183 2.09 -0.32 1.78
CA PHE A 183 3.05 0.24 0.84
C PHE A 183 2.55 1.55 0.20
N PHE A 184 1.28 1.60 -0.21
CA PHE A 184 0.66 2.82 -0.76
C PHE A 184 0.53 3.95 0.27
N CYS A 185 0.36 3.63 1.54
CA CYS A 185 0.39 4.64 2.60
C CYS A 185 1.79 5.20 2.85
N LEU A 186 2.83 4.39 2.66
CA LEU A 186 4.22 4.81 2.83
C LEU A 186 4.77 5.59 1.62
N TRP A 187 4.20 5.36 0.43
CA TRP A 187 4.62 6.04 -0.78
C TRP A 187 3.95 7.42 -0.91
N LEU A 188 4.75 8.49 -0.84
CA LEU A 188 4.29 9.88 -0.79
C LEU A 188 3.30 10.23 -1.91
N PRO A 189 3.52 9.90 -3.19
CA PRO A 189 2.58 10.25 -4.26
C PRO A 189 1.18 9.68 -4.01
N THR A 190 1.10 8.39 -3.69
CA THR A 190 -0.17 7.72 -3.40
C THR A 190 -0.77 8.20 -2.08
N ARG A 191 0.06 8.50 -1.08
CA ARG A 191 -0.35 9.12 0.18
C ARG A 191 -1.05 10.46 -0.07
N ARG A 192 -0.51 11.33 -0.94
CA ARG A 192 -1.12 12.63 -1.30
C ARG A 192 -2.49 12.45 -1.95
N VAL A 193 -2.57 11.52 -2.91
CA VAL A 193 -3.80 11.17 -3.61
C VAL A 193 -4.86 10.69 -2.62
N GLY A 194 -4.49 9.77 -1.71
CA GLY A 194 -5.38 9.24 -0.69
C GLY A 194 -5.93 10.31 0.25
N LEU A 195 -5.06 11.20 0.75
CA LEU A 195 -5.48 12.30 1.64
C LEU A 195 -6.39 13.29 0.94
N THR A 196 -6.08 13.65 -0.31
CA THR A 196 -6.92 14.54 -1.11
C THR A 196 -8.31 13.93 -1.29
N LEU A 197 -8.39 12.67 -1.74
CA LEU A 197 -9.67 11.98 -1.91
C LEU A 197 -10.45 11.87 -0.60
N GLN A 198 -9.80 11.46 0.49
CA GLN A 198 -10.45 11.37 1.80
C GLN A 198 -10.96 12.74 2.28
N SER A 199 -10.18 13.80 2.07
CA SER A 199 -10.57 15.19 2.38
C SER A 199 -11.82 15.60 1.59
N ARG A 200 -11.88 15.28 0.30
CA ARG A 200 -13.05 15.57 -0.56
C ARG A 200 -14.33 14.89 -0.05
N PHE A 201 -14.25 13.64 0.40
CA PHE A 201 -15.41 12.91 0.95
C PHE A 201 -15.79 13.25 2.39
N THR A 202 -14.80 13.50 3.26
CA THR A 202 -15.06 13.68 4.71
C THR A 202 -15.38 15.13 5.08
N LYS A 203 -14.83 16.11 4.35
CA LYS A 203 -14.97 17.54 4.63
C LYS A 203 -15.82 18.27 3.59
N VAL A 204 -16.89 17.64 3.10
CA VAL A 204 -17.75 18.17 2.02
C VAL A 204 -18.21 19.60 2.29
N ARG A 205 -18.69 19.88 3.52
CA ARG A 205 -19.19 21.21 3.88
C ARG A 205 -18.12 22.30 3.80
N GLN A 206 -16.90 21.99 4.25
CA GLN A 206 -15.77 22.92 4.19
C GLN A 206 -15.33 23.14 2.74
N ASN A 207 -15.20 22.06 1.96
CA ASN A 207 -14.85 22.13 0.54
C ASN A 207 -15.86 22.96 -0.27
N TRP A 208 -17.15 22.85 0.04
CA TRP A 208 -18.19 23.65 -0.59
C TRP A 208 -18.13 25.14 -0.22
N HIS A 209 -17.67 25.47 0.99
CA HIS A 209 -17.55 26.86 1.42
C HIS A 209 -16.28 27.53 0.85
N GLU A 210 -15.17 26.81 0.82
CA GLU A 210 -13.89 27.34 0.35
C GLU A 210 -13.75 27.30 -1.18
N ASN A 211 -14.30 26.25 -1.81
CA ASN A 211 -14.11 25.97 -3.23
C ASN A 211 -15.43 25.53 -3.89
N SER A 212 -16.45 26.40 -3.84
CA SER A 212 -17.80 26.09 -4.31
C SER A 212 -17.87 25.74 -5.80
N VAL A 213 -17.19 26.52 -6.66
CA VAL A 213 -17.23 26.33 -8.12
C VAL A 213 -16.59 24.99 -8.52
N ARG A 214 -15.43 24.67 -7.93
CA ARG A 214 -14.75 23.40 -8.15
C ARG A 214 -15.62 22.22 -7.70
N SER A 215 -16.14 22.27 -6.48
CA SER A 215 -16.98 21.19 -5.92
C SER A 215 -18.25 20.99 -6.76
N PHE A 216 -18.81 22.07 -7.30
CA PHE A 216 -19.94 22.02 -8.21
C PHE A 216 -19.59 21.34 -9.54
N LEU A 217 -18.44 21.67 -10.14
CA LEU A 217 -17.96 21.03 -11.38
C LEU A 217 -17.65 19.53 -11.18
N GLU A 218 -17.05 19.16 -10.07
CA GLU A 218 -16.79 17.75 -9.71
C GLU A 218 -18.11 16.97 -9.61
N MET A 219 -19.13 17.53 -8.93
CA MET A 219 -20.46 16.93 -8.82
C MET A 219 -21.21 16.88 -10.16
N LEU A 220 -21.10 17.93 -10.97
CA LEU A 220 -21.65 17.94 -12.32
C LEU A 220 -21.02 16.87 -13.21
N CYS A 221 -19.69 16.74 -13.15
CA CYS A 221 -18.99 15.70 -13.89
C CYS A 221 -19.44 14.30 -13.46
N TRP A 222 -19.54 14.05 -12.16
CA TRP A 222 -20.04 12.79 -11.62
C TRP A 222 -21.47 12.49 -12.07
N THR A 223 -22.38 13.45 -11.95
CA THR A 223 -23.79 13.28 -12.35
C THR A 223 -23.95 13.06 -13.85
N LEU A 224 -23.30 13.87 -14.69
CA LEU A 224 -23.37 13.75 -16.14
C LEU A 224 -22.74 12.45 -16.64
N SER A 225 -21.58 12.06 -16.12
CA SER A 225 -20.95 10.77 -16.48
C SER A 225 -21.79 9.57 -16.04
N THR A 226 -22.38 9.61 -14.85
CA THR A 226 -23.27 8.54 -14.36
C THR A 226 -24.55 8.43 -15.21
N ILE A 227 -25.20 9.55 -15.52
CA ILE A 227 -26.41 9.57 -16.36
C ILE A 227 -26.10 9.08 -17.77
N TYR A 228 -25.00 9.55 -18.36
CA TYR A 228 -24.57 9.12 -19.70
C TYR A 228 -24.31 7.61 -19.73
N MET A 229 -23.55 7.08 -18.76
CA MET A 229 -23.25 5.65 -18.70
C MET A 229 -24.50 4.81 -18.41
N TYR A 230 -25.43 5.31 -17.59
CA TYR A 230 -26.71 4.64 -17.34
C TYR A 230 -27.54 4.51 -18.63
N TYR A 231 -27.58 5.57 -19.44
CA TYR A 231 -28.28 5.53 -20.73
C TYR A 231 -27.67 4.49 -21.68
N GLN A 232 -26.34 4.36 -21.70
CA GLN A 232 -25.64 3.43 -22.59
C GLN A 232 -25.68 1.98 -22.13
N LEU A 233 -25.50 1.73 -20.83
CA LEU A 233 -25.34 0.38 -20.28
C LEU A 233 -26.66 -0.21 -19.77
N GLN A 234 -27.69 0.62 -19.51
CA GLN A 234 -28.95 0.24 -18.89
C GLN A 234 -28.79 -0.48 -17.52
N ASP A 235 -27.60 -0.35 -16.91
CA ASP A 235 -27.27 -0.89 -15.60
C ASP A 235 -26.80 0.25 -14.69
N PHE A 236 -27.56 0.48 -13.62
CA PHE A 236 -27.29 1.52 -12.64
C PHE A 236 -25.98 1.28 -11.88
N TRP A 237 -25.66 0.04 -11.51
CA TRP A 237 -24.51 -0.24 -10.64
C TRP A 237 -23.19 -0.03 -11.38
N TRP A 238 -23.10 -0.49 -12.64
CA TRP A 238 -21.95 -0.24 -13.48
C TRP A 238 -21.80 1.24 -13.84
N ALA A 239 -22.91 1.92 -14.16
CA ALA A 239 -22.89 3.35 -14.43
C ALA A 239 -22.40 4.17 -13.23
N PHE A 240 -22.85 3.82 -12.02
CA PHE A 240 -22.42 4.47 -10.78
C PHE A 240 -20.93 4.25 -10.48
N GLN A 241 -20.42 3.02 -10.66
CA GLN A 241 -19.00 2.72 -10.47
C GLN A 241 -18.13 3.52 -11.42
N VAL A 242 -18.48 3.53 -12.70
CA VAL A 242 -17.71 4.25 -13.73
C VAL A 242 -17.81 5.76 -13.54
N GLY A 243 -19.00 6.28 -13.24
CA GLY A 243 -19.17 7.71 -12.92
C GLY A 243 -18.33 8.14 -11.73
N THR A 244 -18.23 7.31 -10.70
CA THR A 244 -17.37 7.55 -9.53
C THR A 244 -15.89 7.57 -9.90
N LEU A 245 -15.44 6.71 -10.83
CA LEU A 245 -14.05 6.75 -11.33
C LEU A 245 -13.75 8.06 -12.07
N PHE A 246 -14.68 8.54 -12.91
CA PHE A 246 -14.54 9.84 -13.56
C PHE A 246 -14.46 10.99 -12.55
N ALA A 247 -15.31 10.97 -11.52
CA ALA A 247 -15.30 11.98 -10.47
C ALA A 247 -13.98 11.98 -9.68
N VAL A 248 -13.45 10.79 -9.34
CA VAL A 248 -12.12 10.66 -8.74
C VAL A 248 -11.06 11.27 -9.65
N GLY A 249 -11.06 10.94 -10.94
CA GLY A 249 -10.12 11.51 -11.91
C GLY A 249 -10.17 13.04 -11.97
N VAL A 250 -11.37 13.62 -12.08
CA VAL A 250 -11.55 15.08 -12.10
C VAL A 250 -11.12 15.71 -10.78
N SER A 251 -11.43 15.11 -9.64
CA SER A 251 -11.02 15.62 -8.33
C SER A 251 -9.49 15.66 -8.16
N LEU A 252 -8.77 14.72 -8.76
CA LEU A 252 -7.31 14.69 -8.76
C LEU A 252 -6.71 15.70 -9.73
N CYS A 253 -7.30 15.84 -10.93
CA CYS A 253 -6.88 16.85 -11.90
C CYS A 253 -7.16 18.29 -11.41
N SER A 254 -8.18 18.47 -10.56
CA SER A 254 -8.53 19.78 -10.02
C SER A 254 -7.64 20.28 -8.88
N GLY A 255 -6.57 19.54 -8.56
CA GLY A 255 -5.52 19.94 -7.63
C GLY A 255 -5.42 19.02 -6.42
N LEU A 256 -4.17 18.67 -6.06
CA LEU A 256 -3.85 17.92 -4.85
C LEU A 256 -3.77 18.86 -3.64
N ASP A 257 -4.29 18.43 -2.50
CA ASP A 257 -4.20 19.20 -1.26
C ASP A 257 -2.74 19.29 -0.77
N HIS A 258 -2.33 20.47 -0.27
CA HIS A 258 -0.98 20.70 0.24
C HIS A 258 -0.75 19.95 1.57
N LEU A 259 0.35 19.21 1.65
CA LEU A 259 0.79 18.50 2.86
C LEU A 259 1.73 19.39 3.67
N ALA A 260 1.28 19.87 4.84
CA ALA A 260 2.06 20.73 5.73
C ALA A 260 3.42 20.11 6.18
N ASP A 261 3.50 18.78 6.28
CA ASP A 261 4.74 18.05 6.64
C ASP A 261 5.81 18.06 5.54
N ILE A 262 5.43 18.37 4.30
CA ILE A 262 6.35 18.43 3.16
C ILE A 262 6.86 19.86 2.95
N ASP A 263 6.00 20.87 3.15
CA ASP A 263 6.40 22.27 3.01
C ASP A 263 7.40 22.71 4.08
N THR A 264 7.31 22.18 5.31
CA THR A 264 8.33 22.39 6.35
C THR A 264 9.69 21.84 5.95
N ASN A 265 9.74 20.73 5.20
CA ASN A 265 10.99 20.17 4.67
C ASN A 265 11.51 20.92 3.42
N LEU A 266 10.66 21.64 2.70
CA LEU A 266 11.03 22.47 1.54
C LEU A 266 11.44 23.89 1.94
N THR A 267 10.91 24.43 3.05
CA THR A 267 11.33 25.74 3.58
C THR A 267 12.67 25.69 4.32
N ASP A 268 13.11 24.51 4.77
CA ASP A 268 14.37 24.33 5.53
C ASP A 268 15.65 24.09 4.68
N LYS A 269 15.65 24.36 3.36
CA LYS A 269 16.93 24.52 2.63
C LYS A 269 16.85 25.68 1.63
N PRO A 270 17.78 26.65 1.76
CA PRO A 270 19.09 26.42 1.18
C PRO A 270 20.24 26.82 2.13
N GLU A 271 20.75 25.87 2.91
CA GLU A 271 22.18 25.90 3.26
C GLU A 271 22.94 25.10 2.19
N TYR A 272 23.10 25.72 1.02
CA TYR A 272 24.27 25.49 0.19
C TYR A 272 25.39 26.33 0.84
N GLY A 273 26.45 25.69 1.33
CA GLY A 273 27.51 26.45 1.98
C GLY A 273 28.70 25.67 2.54
N VAL A 274 28.64 24.33 2.62
CA VAL A 274 29.77 23.57 3.21
C VAL A 274 30.36 22.53 2.25
N TRP A 275 29.55 21.97 1.35
CA TRP A 275 30.02 20.89 0.44
C TRP A 275 30.48 21.39 -0.93
N GLU A 276 30.28 22.67 -1.24
CA GLU A 276 30.61 23.22 -2.56
C GLU A 276 32.12 23.46 -2.76
N GLU A 277 32.92 23.46 -1.68
CA GLU A 277 34.38 23.57 -1.75
C GLU A 277 35.11 22.23 -1.89
N HIS A 278 34.44 21.07 -1.72
CA HIS A 278 35.10 19.76 -1.77
C HIS A 278 34.65 18.85 -2.94
N VAL A 279 33.72 19.31 -3.80
CA VAL A 279 33.06 18.47 -4.82
C VAL A 279 33.60 18.70 -6.25
N LEU A 280 34.63 19.54 -6.42
CA LEU A 280 35.17 19.89 -7.74
C LEU A 280 36.05 18.83 -8.43
N ASP A 281 36.35 17.69 -7.78
CA ASP A 281 37.27 16.67 -8.34
C ASP A 281 36.60 15.34 -8.74
N ASP A 282 35.27 15.20 -8.65
CA ASP A 282 34.62 13.89 -8.89
C ASP A 282 34.08 13.74 -10.34
N PRO A 283 34.61 12.79 -11.15
CA PRO A 283 34.26 12.64 -12.58
C PRO A 283 32.78 12.33 -12.85
N TYR A 284 32.03 11.85 -11.85
CA TYR A 284 30.61 11.57 -11.96
C TYR A 284 29.75 12.85 -11.97
N MET A 285 30.18 13.91 -11.29
CA MET A 285 29.48 15.20 -11.29
C MET A 285 29.67 15.96 -12.60
N THR A 286 30.83 15.79 -13.26
CA THR A 286 31.04 16.32 -14.62
C THR A 286 30.11 15.67 -15.63
N LEU A 287 29.82 14.39 -15.45
CA LEU A 287 28.90 13.63 -16.31
C LEU A 287 27.44 14.01 -16.04
N ALA A 288 27.07 14.21 -14.78
CA ALA A 288 25.75 14.73 -14.39
C ALA A 288 25.51 16.15 -14.91
N GLY A 289 26.52 17.04 -14.81
CA GLY A 289 26.44 18.39 -15.38
C GLY A 289 26.27 18.40 -16.90
N ARG A 290 26.95 17.48 -17.61
CA ARG A 290 26.77 17.32 -19.06
C ARG A 290 25.39 16.77 -19.42
N LEU A 291 24.83 15.87 -18.62
CA LEU A 291 23.47 15.35 -18.82
C LEU A 291 22.40 16.44 -18.62
N ILE A 292 22.58 17.32 -17.63
CA ILE A 292 21.68 18.46 -17.40
C ILE A 292 21.74 19.45 -18.56
N MET A 293 22.94 19.74 -19.08
CA MET A 293 23.11 20.58 -20.28
C MET A 293 22.44 19.96 -21.52
N ILE A 294 22.51 18.63 -21.69
CA ILE A 294 21.82 17.92 -22.77
C ILE A 294 20.31 18.01 -22.59
N GLN A 295 19.80 17.83 -21.37
CA GLN A 295 18.37 17.95 -21.09
C GLN A 295 17.85 19.35 -21.42
N GLN A 296 18.56 20.41 -21.00
CA GLN A 296 18.18 21.79 -21.29
C GLN A 296 18.22 22.10 -22.80
N ALA A 297 19.19 21.54 -23.54
CA ALA A 297 19.27 21.67 -24.98
C ALA A 297 18.11 20.96 -25.70
N VAL A 298 17.70 19.78 -25.22
CA VAL A 298 16.56 19.02 -25.76
C VAL A 298 15.24 19.74 -25.47
N GLU A 299 15.05 20.30 -24.28
CA GLU A 299 13.87 21.10 -23.94
C GLU A 299 13.79 22.42 -24.72
N ALA A 300 14.93 23.06 -24.99
CA ALA A 300 14.99 24.24 -25.84
C ALA A 300 14.65 23.90 -27.30
N PHE A 301 15.19 22.79 -27.82
CA PHE A 301 14.87 22.31 -29.17
C PHE A 301 13.40 21.92 -29.31
N GLY A 302 12.83 21.22 -28.32
CA GLY A 302 11.41 20.86 -28.29
C GLY A 302 10.49 22.09 -28.38
N ARG A 303 10.82 23.16 -27.65
CA ARG A 303 10.06 24.43 -27.71
C ARG A 303 10.18 25.15 -29.06
N VAL A 304 11.32 25.06 -29.73
CA VAL A 304 11.49 25.62 -31.08
C VAL A 304 10.65 24.83 -32.09
N VAL A 305 10.66 23.50 -32.02
CA VAL A 305 9.84 22.64 -32.88
C VAL A 305 8.35 22.86 -32.65
N GLU A 306 7.92 23.04 -31.38
CA GLU A 306 6.54 23.34 -31.04
C GLU A 306 6.10 24.70 -31.58
N ALA A 307 6.93 25.73 -31.43
CA ALA A 307 6.66 27.06 -31.98
C ALA A 307 6.57 27.04 -33.53
N GLU A 308 7.41 26.25 -34.19
CA GLU A 308 7.40 26.14 -35.66
C GLU A 308 6.21 25.30 -36.16
N ALA A 309 5.81 24.27 -35.41
CA ALA A 309 4.59 23.51 -35.70
C ALA A 309 3.32 24.37 -35.56
N ILE A 310 3.26 25.23 -34.54
CA ILE A 310 2.15 26.17 -34.34
C ILE A 310 2.11 27.21 -35.49
N ASN A 311 3.26 27.75 -35.88
CA ASN A 311 3.35 28.73 -36.98
C ASN A 311 3.00 28.10 -38.34
N MET A 312 3.31 26.82 -38.57
CA MET A 312 2.81 26.10 -39.74
C MET A 312 1.29 25.93 -39.69
N TYR A 313 0.72 25.58 -38.54
CA TYR A 313 -0.72 25.39 -38.38
C TYR A 313 -1.52 26.68 -38.63
N GLU A 314 -0.98 27.83 -38.23
CA GLU A 314 -1.59 29.15 -38.45
C GLU A 314 -1.50 29.59 -39.93
N ASN A 315 -0.41 29.29 -40.64
CA ASN A 315 -0.26 29.61 -42.07
C ASN A 315 -1.02 28.68 -43.02
N PHE A 316 -1.57 27.56 -42.55
CA PHE A 316 -2.46 26.69 -43.35
C PHE A 316 -3.92 27.15 -43.33
N GLY A 317 -4.24 28.21 -42.58
CA GLY A 317 -5.58 28.78 -42.42
C GLY A 317 -5.92 29.99 -43.30
N GLU A 318 -4.98 30.48 -44.12
CA GLU A 318 -5.21 31.42 -45.23
C GLU A 318 -5.14 30.69 -46.58
#